data_AF-A0A9X9XH64-F1
#
_entry.id   AF-A0A9X9XH64-F1
#
_cell.length_a   1.000
_cell.length_b   1.000
_cell.length_c   1.000
_cell.angle_alpha   90.00
_cell.angle_beta   90.00
_cell.angle_gamma   90.00
#
_symmetry.space_group_name_H-M   'P 1'
#
loop_
_entity.id
_entity.type
_entity.pdbx_description
1 polymer ?
#
loop_
_entity_poly.entity_id
_entity_poly.type
_entity_poly.pdbx_seq_one_letter_code
_entity_poly.pdbx_strand_id
1 'polypeptide(L)'
;MTRILTEDLIKSWADDPAGPVALHLRQKLVPVEGEDGVVFPPTYAGRRDDEGPHYNIDDLADGTKVATIDSVGSQANRMEPIFKREPFAALVPQIEITFGNASSVSLLDVGHRLGDASVRNSALKAEVQRAFEGFRIGGDATAIGRLAPTSLVFGAWDSRGEGAKLPRIVQSVSRWQSPLTSSVPSRPAPPRRSASPPGARSPSTRNPQGRT
;
A
#
# COMPACT_ATOMS: atom_id res chain seq x y z
N MET A 1 -3.65 -4.48 -39.80
CA MET A 1 -4.24 -3.12 -39.70
C MET A 1 -4.23 -2.70 -38.24
N THR A 2 -3.38 -1.75 -37.87
CA THR A 2 -3.44 -1.14 -36.53
C THR A 2 -4.61 -0.16 -36.54
N ARG A 3 -5.78 -0.58 -36.03
CA ARG A 3 -6.88 0.36 -35.79
C ARG A 3 -6.44 1.30 -34.69
N ILE A 4 -6.51 2.61 -34.95
CA ILE A 4 -6.30 3.63 -33.93
C ILE A 4 -7.44 3.48 -32.92
N LEU A 5 -7.08 3.33 -31.66
CA LEU A 5 -8.04 3.32 -30.57
C LEU A 5 -8.56 4.75 -30.38
N THR A 6 -9.84 4.97 -30.67
CA THR A 6 -10.51 6.27 -30.49
C THR A 6 -11.48 6.20 -29.31
N GLU A 7 -11.81 7.37 -28.73
CA GLU A 7 -12.80 7.47 -27.66
C GLU A 7 -14.17 6.94 -28.12
N ASP A 8 -14.61 7.29 -29.32
CA ASP A 8 -15.88 6.81 -29.90
C ASP A 8 -15.92 5.29 -30.05
N LEU A 9 -14.78 4.68 -30.40
CA LEU A 9 -14.67 3.23 -30.51
C LEU A 9 -14.79 2.58 -29.12
N ILE A 10 -14.14 3.14 -28.09
CA ILE A 10 -14.26 2.63 -26.71
C ILE A 10 -15.69 2.78 -26.20
N LYS A 11 -16.35 3.93 -26.45
CA LYS A 11 -17.75 4.15 -26.07
C LYS A 11 -18.67 3.13 -26.75
N SER A 12 -18.46 2.86 -28.04
CA SER A 12 -19.26 1.87 -28.76
C SER A 12 -19.18 0.48 -28.14
N TRP A 13 -18.04 0.11 -27.55
CA TRP A 13 -17.87 -1.17 -26.88
C TRP A 13 -18.59 -1.26 -25.53
N ALA A 14 -18.73 -0.13 -24.83
CA ALA A 14 -19.37 -0.11 -23.51
C ALA A 14 -20.90 -0.30 -23.59
N ASP A 15 -21.52 0.18 -24.67
CA ASP A 15 -22.97 0.18 -24.86
C ASP A 15 -23.48 -1.00 -25.71
N ASP A 16 -22.59 -1.67 -26.46
CA ASP A 16 -22.95 -2.83 -27.29
C ASP A 16 -23.02 -4.11 -26.44
N PRO A 17 -24.20 -4.78 -26.33
CA PRO A 17 -24.31 -6.06 -25.63
C PRO A 17 -23.45 -7.18 -26.22
N ALA A 18 -22.99 -7.04 -27.47
CA ALA A 18 -22.04 -7.93 -28.13
C ALA A 18 -20.60 -7.37 -28.15
N GLY A 19 -20.37 -6.26 -27.44
CA GLY A 19 -19.08 -5.59 -27.33
C GLY A 19 -18.01 -6.44 -26.63
N PRO A 20 -16.72 -6.11 -26.83
CA PRO A 20 -15.63 -6.81 -26.17
C PRO A 20 -15.72 -6.65 -24.64
N VAL A 21 -15.63 -7.77 -23.93
CA VAL A 21 -15.67 -7.81 -22.46
C VAL A 21 -14.32 -7.49 -21.80
N ALA A 22 -13.24 -7.37 -22.58
CA ALA A 22 -11.90 -7.07 -22.09
C ALA A 22 -11.02 -6.42 -23.17
N LEU A 23 -10.18 -5.46 -22.74
CA LEU A 23 -9.08 -4.90 -23.53
C LEU A 23 -7.75 -5.31 -22.91
N HIS A 24 -6.81 -5.77 -23.73
CA HIS A 24 -5.44 -6.07 -23.30
C HIS A 24 -4.44 -5.24 -24.12
N LEU A 25 -3.55 -4.53 -23.42
CA LEU A 25 -2.49 -3.73 -24.01
C LEU A 25 -1.14 -4.14 -23.41
N ARG A 26 -0.14 -4.31 -24.28
CA ARG A 26 1.26 -4.52 -23.87
C ARG A 26 2.12 -3.39 -24.41
N GLN A 27 2.85 -2.73 -23.52
CA GLN A 27 3.78 -1.66 -23.87
C GLN A 27 5.17 -1.96 -23.30
N LYS A 28 6.22 -1.67 -24.06
CA LYS A 28 7.61 -1.64 -23.55
C LYS A 28 7.79 -0.28 -22.87
N LEU A 29 8.09 -0.29 -21.57
CA LEU A 29 8.45 0.91 -20.81
C LEU A 29 9.99 1.01 -20.74
N VAL A 30 10.49 2.24 -20.67
CA VAL A 30 11.93 2.53 -20.52
C VAL A 30 12.11 3.31 -19.21
N PRO A 31 13.07 2.94 -18.34
CA PRO A 31 13.42 3.73 -17.17
C PRO A 31 13.77 5.17 -17.53
N VAL A 32 13.56 6.11 -16.61
CA VAL A 32 13.97 7.51 -16.81
C VAL A 32 15.48 7.65 -17.02
N GLU A 33 16.27 6.70 -16.52
CA GLU A 33 17.72 6.61 -16.70
C GLU A 33 18.16 6.06 -18.07
N GLY A 34 17.21 5.67 -18.94
CA GLY A 34 17.49 5.10 -20.26
C GLY A 34 17.30 3.57 -20.32
N GLU A 35 17.61 2.97 -21.48
CA GLU A 35 17.39 1.53 -21.72
C GLU A 35 18.17 0.61 -20.78
N ASP A 36 19.35 1.05 -20.32
CA ASP A 36 20.23 0.31 -19.41
C ASP A 36 20.07 0.74 -17.93
N GLY A 37 19.05 1.56 -17.63
CA GLY A 37 18.79 2.06 -16.28
C GLY A 37 18.42 0.94 -15.30
N VAL A 38 18.96 1.00 -14.09
CA VAL A 38 18.67 0.00 -13.05
C VAL A 38 17.41 0.41 -12.31
N VAL A 39 16.42 -0.48 -12.25
CA VAL A 39 15.22 -0.29 -11.42
C VAL A 39 15.41 -1.01 -10.10
N PHE A 40 15.26 -0.29 -8.99
CA PHE A 40 15.26 -0.85 -7.64
C PHE A 40 13.81 -1.06 -7.18
N PRO A 41 13.32 -2.31 -7.06
CA PRO A 41 11.98 -2.59 -6.57
C PRO A 41 11.80 -2.16 -5.09
N PRO A 42 10.56 -1.99 -4.62
CA PRO A 42 10.31 -1.78 -3.20
C PRO A 42 10.82 -2.94 -2.35
N THR A 43 11.35 -2.61 -1.17
CA THR A 43 11.69 -3.58 -0.13
C THR A 43 10.51 -3.76 0.83
N TYR A 44 10.29 -5.00 1.25
CA TYR A 44 9.26 -5.39 2.21
C TYR A 44 9.92 -5.87 3.50
N ALA A 45 9.22 -5.65 4.62
CA ALA A 45 9.62 -6.20 5.91
C ALA A 45 9.65 -7.74 5.84
N GLY A 46 10.61 -8.35 6.53
CA GLY A 46 10.65 -9.79 6.74
C GLY A 46 9.37 -10.28 7.41
N ARG A 47 9.02 -11.56 7.18
CA ARG A 47 7.85 -12.16 7.86
C ARG A 47 8.14 -12.44 9.33
N ARG A 48 9.42 -12.46 9.70
CA ARG A 48 9.94 -12.66 11.05
C ARG A 48 10.91 -11.54 11.39
N ASP A 49 11.10 -11.29 12.68
CA ASP A 49 11.97 -10.21 13.17
C ASP A 49 13.45 -10.41 12.80
N ASP A 50 13.88 -11.64 12.56
CA ASP A 50 15.23 -12.01 12.11
C ASP A 50 15.41 -11.96 10.59
N GLU A 51 14.31 -11.82 9.84
CA GLU A 51 14.35 -11.64 8.39
C GLU A 51 14.51 -10.15 8.04
N GLY A 52 15.66 -9.81 7.46
CA GLY A 52 15.91 -8.45 6.97
C GLY A 52 14.98 -8.02 5.82
N PRO A 53 14.98 -6.73 5.45
CA PRO A 53 14.22 -6.25 4.31
C PRO A 53 14.60 -7.00 3.02
N HIS A 54 13.61 -7.36 2.22
CA HIS A 54 13.82 -8.14 0.99
C HIS A 54 12.95 -7.61 -0.15
N TYR A 55 13.36 -7.91 -1.38
CA TYR A 55 12.49 -7.70 -2.55
C TYR A 55 11.46 -8.82 -2.63
N ASN A 56 10.23 -8.47 -2.99
CA ASN A 56 9.19 -9.46 -3.24
C ASN A 56 9.36 -10.04 -4.66
N ILE A 57 9.93 -11.25 -4.73
CA ILE A 57 10.25 -11.96 -5.96
C ILE A 57 9.51 -13.30 -5.96
N ASP A 58 8.68 -13.52 -6.97
CA ASP A 58 8.04 -14.80 -7.25
C ASP A 58 8.93 -15.62 -8.19
N ASP A 59 9.23 -16.87 -7.81
CA ASP A 59 9.90 -17.86 -8.66
C ASP A 59 8.85 -18.71 -9.40
N LEU A 60 8.82 -18.63 -10.73
CA LEU A 60 7.94 -19.44 -11.56
C LEU A 60 8.54 -20.83 -11.81
N ALA A 61 7.71 -21.79 -12.20
CA ALA A 61 8.11 -23.19 -12.41
C ALA A 61 9.20 -23.39 -13.49
N ASP A 62 9.32 -22.45 -14.43
CA ASP A 62 10.34 -22.43 -15.48
C ASP A 62 11.66 -21.74 -15.06
N GLY A 63 11.77 -21.33 -13.79
CA GLY A 63 12.91 -20.60 -13.24
C GLY A 63 12.85 -19.08 -13.47
N THR A 64 11.82 -18.57 -14.14
CA THR A 64 11.64 -17.13 -14.34
C THR A 64 11.38 -16.45 -13.00
N LYS A 65 12.04 -15.32 -12.77
CA LYS A 65 11.84 -14.50 -11.58
C LYS A 65 11.00 -13.28 -11.90
N VAL A 66 10.00 -13.01 -11.07
CA VAL A 66 9.09 -11.89 -11.22
C VAL A 66 9.15 -11.01 -9.98
N ALA A 67 9.70 -9.80 -10.12
CA ALA A 67 9.77 -8.84 -9.03
C ALA A 67 8.50 -7.96 -9.00
N THR A 68 7.95 -7.73 -7.82
CA THR A 68 6.88 -6.75 -7.63
C THR A 68 7.47 -5.34 -7.68
N ILE A 69 6.99 -4.50 -8.60
CA ILE A 69 7.40 -3.09 -8.75
C ILE A 69 6.41 -2.17 -8.06
N ASP A 70 5.12 -2.40 -8.24
CA ASP A 70 4.07 -1.65 -7.56
C ASP A 70 2.94 -2.60 -7.13
N SER A 71 2.41 -2.33 -5.95
CA SER A 71 1.36 -3.15 -5.34
C SER A 71 0.03 -2.42 -5.34
N VAL A 72 -1.06 -3.19 -5.23
CA VAL A 72 -2.42 -2.65 -5.14
C VAL A 72 -2.55 -1.67 -3.96
N GLY A 73 -1.91 -1.97 -2.83
CA GLY A 73 -1.89 -1.07 -1.66
C GLY A 73 -1.13 0.24 -1.93
N SER A 74 0.06 0.14 -2.51
CA SER A 74 0.89 1.29 -2.87
C SER A 74 0.19 2.23 -3.86
N GLN A 75 -0.45 1.69 -4.90
CA GLN A 75 -1.23 2.51 -5.84
C GLN A 75 -2.37 3.27 -5.15
N ALA A 76 -3.14 2.59 -4.30
CA ALA A 76 -4.23 3.24 -3.57
C ALA A 76 -3.70 4.36 -2.66
N ASN A 77 -2.58 4.12 -1.98
CA ASN A 77 -1.92 5.10 -1.12
C ASN A 77 -1.33 6.30 -1.88
N ARG A 78 -1.10 6.20 -3.20
CA ARG A 78 -0.72 7.34 -4.05
C ARG A 78 -1.94 8.11 -4.56
N MET A 79 -3.06 7.42 -4.79
CA MET A 79 -4.26 8.03 -5.35
C MET A 79 -5.16 8.67 -4.30
N GLU A 80 -5.46 7.96 -3.22
CA GLU A 80 -6.44 8.40 -2.21
C GLU A 80 -6.08 9.73 -1.53
N PRO A 81 -4.81 10.05 -1.24
CA PRO A 81 -4.46 11.34 -0.64
C PRO A 81 -4.77 12.56 -1.51
N ILE A 82 -5.02 12.40 -2.81
CA ILE A 82 -5.41 13.51 -3.69
C ILE A 82 -6.71 14.17 -3.19
N PHE A 83 -7.60 13.37 -2.59
CA PHE A 83 -8.88 13.82 -2.06
C PHE A 83 -8.76 14.63 -0.76
N LYS A 84 -7.55 14.85 -0.24
CA LYS A 84 -7.31 15.77 0.88
C LYS A 84 -7.06 17.21 0.43
N ARG A 85 -7.02 17.46 -0.89
CA ARG A 85 -6.59 18.74 -1.46
C ARG A 85 -7.58 19.24 -2.49
N GLU A 86 -7.74 20.56 -2.57
CA GLU A 86 -8.55 21.19 -3.62
C GLU A 86 -7.97 20.91 -5.02
N PRO A 87 -8.82 20.79 -6.07
CA PRO A 87 -10.27 20.89 -6.03
C PRO A 87 -10.98 19.56 -5.64
N PHE A 88 -10.22 18.50 -5.40
CA PHE A 88 -10.76 17.14 -5.24
C PHE A 88 -11.33 16.88 -3.85
N ALA A 89 -10.95 17.68 -2.85
CA ALA A 89 -11.49 17.60 -1.50
C ALA A 89 -13.02 17.73 -1.47
N ALA A 90 -13.59 18.54 -2.36
CA ALA A 90 -15.05 18.71 -2.48
C ALA A 90 -15.78 17.46 -3.01
N LEU A 91 -15.07 16.49 -3.59
CA LEU A 91 -15.67 15.28 -4.17
C LEU A 91 -15.96 14.19 -3.12
N VAL A 92 -15.38 14.28 -1.93
CA VAL A 92 -15.54 13.28 -0.87
C VAL A 92 -15.73 13.93 0.50
N PRO A 93 -16.42 13.28 1.45
CA PRO A 93 -16.49 13.76 2.83
C PRO A 93 -15.10 13.85 3.47
N GLN A 94 -14.82 15.00 4.10
CA GLN A 94 -13.61 15.21 4.89
C GLN A 94 -13.91 14.86 6.35
N ILE A 95 -13.74 13.59 6.70
CA ILE A 95 -14.04 13.06 8.04
C ILE A 95 -12.74 12.92 8.83
N GLU A 96 -12.66 13.57 9.99
CA GLU A 96 -11.57 13.45 10.96
C GLU A 96 -12.01 12.58 12.14
N ILE A 97 -11.18 11.59 12.49
CA ILE A 97 -11.40 10.71 13.64
C ILE A 97 -10.52 11.20 14.78
N THR A 98 -11.12 11.75 15.83
CA THR A 98 -10.41 12.27 17.00
C THR A 98 -10.26 11.20 18.08
N PHE A 99 -9.07 11.10 18.64
CA PHE A 99 -8.74 10.20 19.75
C PHE A 99 -8.75 10.95 21.09
N GLY A 100 -8.88 10.22 22.20
CA GLY A 100 -8.96 10.81 23.55
C GLY A 100 -7.71 11.59 24.00
N ASN A 101 -6.59 11.44 23.30
CA ASN A 101 -5.36 12.22 23.49
C ASN A 101 -5.30 13.50 22.64
N ALA A 102 -6.43 13.92 22.06
CA ALA A 102 -6.58 15.06 21.15
C ALA A 102 -5.83 14.96 19.80
N SER A 103 -5.20 13.82 19.48
CA SER A 103 -4.76 13.56 18.10
C SER A 103 -5.96 13.25 17.19
N SER A 104 -5.84 13.56 15.89
CA SER A 104 -6.81 13.14 14.88
C SER A 104 -6.13 12.42 13.72
N VAL A 105 -6.93 11.63 13.00
CA VAL A 105 -6.54 11.04 11.72
C VAL A 105 -7.69 11.19 10.72
N SER A 106 -7.36 11.55 9.49
CA SER A 106 -8.33 11.57 8.40
C SER A 106 -8.81 10.16 8.08
N LEU A 107 -10.09 10.00 7.75
CA LEU A 107 -10.62 8.74 7.20
C LEU A 107 -9.89 8.32 5.91
N LEU A 108 -9.31 9.28 5.17
CA LEU A 108 -8.52 9.01 3.97
C LEU A 108 -7.11 8.46 4.28
N ASP A 109 -6.69 8.45 5.55
CA ASP A 109 -5.38 7.99 6.00
C ASP A 109 -5.44 6.68 6.80
N VAL A 110 -6.63 6.14 7.08
CA VAL A 110 -6.78 4.86 7.79
C VAL A 110 -6.73 3.68 6.82
N GLY A 111 -6.01 2.61 7.20
CA GLY A 111 -5.64 1.54 6.27
C GLY A 111 -6.81 0.71 5.74
N HIS A 112 -7.88 0.55 6.51
CA HIS A 112 -9.06 -0.22 6.11
C HIS A 112 -10.27 0.65 5.72
N ARG A 113 -10.05 1.96 5.51
CA ARG A 113 -11.08 2.95 5.14
C ARG A 113 -12.29 2.87 6.06
N LEU A 114 -13.51 2.81 5.52
CA LEU A 114 -14.72 2.70 6.33
C LEU A 114 -14.76 1.45 7.24
N GLY A 115 -14.02 0.39 6.89
CA GLY A 115 -13.88 -0.83 7.70
C GLY A 115 -12.83 -0.75 8.80
N ASP A 116 -12.16 0.39 8.96
CA ASP A 116 -11.10 0.56 9.96
C ASP A 116 -11.62 0.49 11.40
N ALA A 117 -10.80 -0.03 12.30
CA ALA A 117 -11.14 -0.10 13.72
C ALA A 117 -11.36 1.31 14.31
N SER A 118 -10.62 2.32 13.84
CA SER A 118 -10.75 3.71 14.30
C SER A 118 -12.13 4.26 13.98
N VAL A 119 -12.64 3.97 12.78
CA VAL A 119 -14.00 4.35 12.34
C VAL A 119 -15.06 3.60 13.14
N ARG A 120 -14.90 2.29 13.32
CA ARG A 120 -15.88 1.45 14.03
C ARG A 120 -15.95 1.69 15.54
N ASN A 121 -14.90 2.27 16.12
CA ASN A 121 -14.88 2.68 17.53
C ASN A 121 -15.14 4.18 17.70
N SER A 122 -15.66 4.85 16.68
CA SER A 122 -16.04 6.27 16.72
C SER A 122 -17.55 6.47 16.86
N ALA A 123 -17.99 7.73 16.91
CA ALA A 123 -19.40 8.10 16.86
C ALA A 123 -20.13 7.60 15.59
N LEU A 124 -19.39 7.33 14.50
CA LEU A 124 -19.95 6.80 13.25
C LEU A 124 -20.27 5.31 13.29
N LYS A 125 -19.93 4.59 14.37
CA LYS A 125 -20.08 3.13 14.49
C LYS A 125 -21.44 2.62 13.98
N ALA A 126 -22.54 3.15 14.52
CA ALA A 126 -23.87 2.65 14.22
C ALA A 126 -24.27 2.91 12.76
N GLU A 127 -23.81 4.02 12.19
CA GLU A 127 -24.09 4.36 10.79
C GLU A 127 -23.29 3.48 9.83
N VAL A 128 -22.02 3.23 10.14
CA VAL A 128 -21.12 2.34 9.40
C VAL A 128 -21.62 0.90 9.42
N GLN A 129 -22.09 0.40 10.56
CA GLN A 129 -22.68 -0.94 10.68
C GLN A 129 -23.92 -1.07 9.79
N ARG A 130 -24.83 -0.10 9.84
CA ARG A 130 -26.01 -0.09 8.95
C ARG A 130 -25.62 -0.02 7.48
N ALA A 131 -24.59 0.75 7.13
CA ALA A 131 -24.12 0.88 5.76
C ALA A 131 -23.56 -0.45 5.22
N PHE A 132 -22.70 -1.12 5.98
CA PHE A 132 -22.16 -2.44 5.59
C PHE A 132 -23.22 -3.52 5.57
N GLU A 133 -24.16 -3.52 6.51
CA GLU A 133 -25.26 -4.50 6.55
C GLU A 133 -26.21 -4.33 5.36
N GLY A 134 -26.60 -3.08 5.05
CA GLY A 134 -27.42 -2.77 3.88
C GLY A 134 -26.77 -3.23 2.57
N PHE A 135 -25.46 -3.02 2.43
CA PHE A 135 -24.72 -3.52 1.29
C PHE A 135 -24.64 -5.05 1.25
N ARG A 136 -24.39 -5.70 2.40
CA ARG A 136 -24.23 -7.16 2.48
C ARG A 136 -25.52 -7.91 2.19
N ILE A 137 -26.65 -7.44 2.71
CA ILE A 137 -27.96 -8.09 2.53
C ILE A 137 -28.59 -7.70 1.20
N GLY A 138 -28.60 -6.40 0.88
CA GLY A 138 -29.38 -5.85 -0.23
C GLY A 138 -28.56 -5.42 -1.44
N GLY A 139 -27.23 -5.44 -1.36
CA GLY A 139 -26.37 -4.87 -2.40
C GLY A 139 -26.39 -3.34 -2.45
N ASP A 140 -27.06 -2.66 -1.51
CA ASP A 140 -27.19 -1.20 -1.52
C ASP A 140 -25.94 -0.53 -0.94
N ALA A 141 -25.11 0.02 -1.83
CA ALA A 141 -23.89 0.74 -1.49
C ALA A 141 -24.11 2.24 -1.20
N THR A 142 -25.35 2.75 -1.22
CA THR A 142 -25.66 4.18 -1.13
C THR A 142 -25.11 4.80 0.15
N ALA A 143 -25.31 4.15 1.30
CA ALA A 143 -24.83 4.65 2.58
C ALA A 143 -23.29 4.65 2.67
N ILE A 144 -22.63 3.62 2.11
CA ILE A 144 -21.17 3.57 2.01
C ILE A 144 -20.66 4.70 1.13
N GLY A 145 -21.30 4.94 -0.02
CA GLY A 145 -20.94 6.01 -0.95
C GLY A 145 -21.11 7.42 -0.35
N ARG A 146 -22.08 7.61 0.55
CA ARG A 146 -22.27 8.88 1.26
C ARG A 146 -21.22 9.14 2.34
N LEU A 147 -20.77 8.09 3.04
CA LEU A 147 -19.80 8.22 4.13
C LEU A 147 -18.35 8.24 3.64
N ALA A 148 -18.00 7.30 2.76
CA ALA A 148 -16.65 7.09 2.28
C ALA A 148 -16.69 6.52 0.86
N PRO A 149 -16.96 7.35 -0.16
CA PRO A 149 -17.01 6.91 -1.56
C PRO A 149 -15.69 6.27 -2.01
N THR A 150 -14.56 6.65 -1.41
CA THR A 150 -13.26 6.03 -1.65
C THR A 150 -13.21 4.55 -1.26
N SER A 151 -14.07 4.08 -0.33
CA SER A 151 -14.22 2.67 0.02
C SER A 151 -14.84 1.84 -1.11
N LEU A 152 -15.67 2.45 -1.97
CA LEU A 152 -16.19 1.81 -3.18
C LEU A 152 -15.11 1.73 -4.26
N VAL A 153 -14.30 2.78 -4.41
CA VAL A 153 -13.28 2.88 -5.46
C VAL A 153 -12.08 1.98 -5.17
N PHE A 154 -11.53 2.07 -3.96
CA PHE A 154 -10.28 1.40 -3.56
C PHE A 154 -10.51 0.16 -2.70
N GLY A 155 -11.77 -0.20 -2.46
CA GLY A 155 -12.19 -1.35 -1.67
C GLY A 155 -12.04 -1.16 -0.16
N ALA A 156 -12.88 -1.88 0.58
CA ALA A 156 -12.88 -1.96 2.03
C ALA A 156 -13.31 -3.36 2.47
N TRP A 157 -12.90 -3.76 3.67
CA TRP A 157 -13.32 -5.04 4.24
C TRP A 157 -13.64 -4.89 5.72
N ASP A 158 -14.92 -5.01 6.05
CA ASP A 158 -15.39 -4.98 7.45
C ASP A 158 -15.27 -6.37 8.11
N SER A 159 -14.04 -6.87 8.18
CA SER A 159 -13.74 -8.23 8.68
C SER A 159 -14.11 -8.48 10.15
N ARG A 160 -14.32 -7.43 10.95
CA ARG A 160 -14.69 -7.56 12.39
C ARG A 160 -16.03 -6.91 12.73
N GLY A 161 -16.85 -6.63 11.72
CA GLY A 161 -18.22 -6.15 11.86
C GLY A 161 -19.14 -7.09 11.09
N GLU A 162 -19.81 -6.57 10.06
CA GLU A 162 -20.80 -7.32 9.30
C GLU A 162 -20.18 -8.29 8.27
N GLY A 163 -18.86 -8.23 8.08
CA GLY A 163 -18.15 -9.13 7.16
C GLY A 163 -18.24 -8.73 5.69
N ALA A 164 -18.87 -7.59 5.38
CA ALA A 164 -18.97 -7.05 4.03
C ALA A 164 -17.58 -6.77 3.43
N LYS A 165 -17.38 -7.24 2.19
CA LYS A 165 -16.13 -7.04 1.43
C LYS A 165 -16.44 -6.35 0.12
N LEU A 166 -15.87 -5.17 -0.06
CA LEU A 166 -15.98 -4.41 -1.30
C LEU A 166 -14.75 -4.66 -2.16
N PRO A 167 -14.91 -5.23 -3.36
CA PRO A 167 -13.82 -5.34 -4.31
C PRO A 167 -13.38 -3.94 -4.75
N ARG A 168 -12.12 -3.83 -5.18
CA ARG A 168 -11.61 -2.57 -5.73
C ARG A 168 -12.09 -2.41 -7.17
N ILE A 169 -12.62 -1.24 -7.50
CA ILE A 169 -12.98 -0.90 -8.89
C ILE A 169 -11.71 -0.54 -9.66
N VAL A 170 -10.80 0.21 -9.02
CA VAL A 170 -9.50 0.57 -9.60
C VAL A 170 -8.40 -0.15 -8.85
N GLN A 171 -7.63 -0.95 -9.57
CA GLN A 171 -6.44 -1.61 -9.06
C GLN A 171 -5.38 -1.70 -10.16
N SER A 172 -4.12 -1.54 -9.77
CA SER A 172 -2.98 -1.84 -10.62
C SER A 172 -1.93 -2.63 -9.86
N VAL A 173 -1.28 -3.54 -10.55
CA VAL A 173 -0.08 -4.21 -10.08
C VAL A 173 0.95 -4.08 -11.20
N SER A 174 2.13 -3.58 -10.87
CA SER A 174 3.26 -3.56 -11.79
C SER A 174 4.24 -4.64 -11.38
N ARG A 175 4.59 -5.51 -12.33
CA ARG A 175 5.57 -6.57 -12.13
C ARG A 175 6.64 -6.47 -13.19
N TRP A 176 7.87 -6.76 -12.80
CA TRP A 176 9.01 -6.85 -13.68
C TRP A 176 9.38 -8.31 -13.85
N GLN A 177 9.35 -8.77 -15.09
CA GLN A 177 9.81 -10.10 -15.47
C GLN A 177 11.14 -9.96 -16.19
N SER A 178 12.13 -10.72 -15.78
CA SER A 178 13.47 -10.62 -16.33
C SER A 178 14.21 -11.94 -16.22
N PRO A 179 15.34 -12.07 -16.93
CA PRO A 179 16.55 -12.49 -16.25
C PRO A 179 16.95 -11.43 -15.21
N LEU A 180 16.49 -11.58 -13.95
CA LEU A 180 16.92 -10.69 -12.85
C LEU A 180 18.43 -10.87 -12.61
N THR A 181 19.24 -9.84 -12.87
CA THR A 181 20.66 -9.81 -12.49
C THR A 181 20.81 -9.13 -11.13
N SER A 182 21.42 -9.81 -10.16
CA SER A 182 21.76 -9.19 -8.87
C SER A 182 22.92 -8.22 -9.07
N SER A 183 22.67 -6.92 -9.19
CA SER A 183 23.69 -5.90 -8.90
C SER A 183 23.63 -5.62 -7.41
N VAL A 184 24.64 -6.09 -6.66
CA VAL A 184 24.83 -5.69 -5.27
C VAL A 184 25.60 -4.38 -5.30
N PRO A 185 25.03 -3.22 -4.91
CA PRO A 185 25.84 -2.05 -4.63
C PRO A 185 26.74 -2.44 -3.45
N SER A 186 28.05 -2.40 -3.63
CA SER A 186 29.00 -2.64 -2.56
C SER A 186 28.66 -1.74 -1.37
N ARG A 187 28.19 -2.32 -0.24
CA ARG A 187 28.09 -1.55 1.00
C ARG A 187 29.48 -0.98 1.28
N PRO A 188 29.64 0.34 1.48
CA PRO A 188 30.91 0.87 1.95
C PRO A 188 31.22 0.16 3.28
N ALA A 189 32.42 -0.41 3.37
CA ALA A 189 32.86 -1.10 4.56
C ALA A 189 32.74 -0.14 5.76
N PRO A 190 32.19 -0.59 6.91
CA PRO A 190 32.19 0.26 8.10
C PRO A 190 33.64 0.67 8.41
N PRO A 191 33.89 1.92 8.84
CA PRO A 191 35.23 2.37 9.15
C PRO A 191 35.85 1.40 10.17
N ARG A 192 37.02 0.85 9.82
CA ARG A 192 37.78 -0.01 10.73
C ARG A 192 37.97 0.77 12.02
N ARG A 193 37.36 0.31 13.12
CA ARG A 193 37.73 0.77 14.45
C ARG A 193 39.22 0.44 14.61
N SER A 194 40.05 1.47 14.70
CA SER A 194 41.43 1.32 15.13
C SER A 194 41.39 0.65 16.50
N ALA A 195 41.97 -0.55 16.60
CA ALA A 195 42.14 -1.21 17.88
C ALA A 195 43.03 -0.33 18.75
N SER A 196 42.50 0.19 19.85
CA SER A 196 43.32 0.78 20.91
C SER A 196 44.22 -0.32 21.50
N PRO A 197 45.50 -0.05 21.82
CA PRO A 197 46.39 -1.05 22.39
C PRO A 197 45.86 -1.49 23.76
N PRO A 198 46.11 -2.75 24.19
CA PRO A 198 45.65 -3.25 25.47
C PRO A 198 46.25 -2.43 26.62
N GLY A 199 45.36 -1.94 27.49
CA GLY A 199 45.65 -0.98 28.54
C GLY A 199 46.67 -1.46 29.56
N ALA A 200 47.55 -0.54 29.95
CA ALA A 200 48.38 -0.64 31.14
C ALA A 200 47.48 -0.74 32.38
N ARG A 201 47.77 -1.70 33.26
CA ARG A 201 47.11 -1.87 34.55
C ARG A 201 47.46 -0.68 35.46
N SER A 202 46.45 -0.05 36.07
CA SER A 202 46.62 0.82 37.23
C SER A 202 46.15 0.10 38.51
N PRO A 203 46.78 0.34 39.68
CA PRO A 203 46.58 -0.49 40.86
C PRO A 203 45.28 -0.17 41.60
N SER A 204 44.64 -1.19 42.17
CA SER A 204 43.43 -1.04 42.98
C SER A 204 43.75 -0.36 44.32
N THR A 205 43.12 0.77 44.59
CA THR A 205 42.97 1.30 45.95
C THR A 205 41.64 0.80 46.52
N ARG A 206 41.71 -0.09 47.52
CA ARG A 206 40.59 -0.42 48.40
C ARG A 206 40.24 0.80 49.24
N ASN A 207 38.96 1.08 49.42
CA ASN A 207 38.49 1.76 50.63
C ASN A 207 37.23 1.02 51.14
N PRO A 208 37.20 0.54 52.41
CA PRO A 208 36.07 -0.20 52.96
C PRO A 208 35.10 0.73 53.71
N GLN A 209 33.95 0.14 54.08
CA GLN A 209 32.88 0.65 54.96
C GLN A 209 31.82 1.49 54.22
N GLY A 210 30.53 1.18 54.27
CA GLY A 210 29.74 0.25 55.08
C GLY A 210 28.34 0.85 55.20
N ARG A 211 27.30 0.15 54.74
CA ARG A 211 25.90 0.49 55.00
C ARG A 211 25.39 -0.35 56.17
N THR A 212 24.51 0.29 56.95
CA THR A 212 23.68 -0.19 58.08
C THR A 212 24.42 -0.60 59.34
#